data_AF-A0A929V9A2-F1
#
_entry.id   AF-A0A929V9A2-F1
#
_cell.length_a   1.000
_cell.length_b   1.000
_cell.length_c   1.000
_cell.angle_alpha   90.00
_cell.angle_beta   90.00
_cell.angle_gamma   90.00
#
_symmetry.space_group_name_H-M   'P 1'
#
loop_
_entity.id
_entity.type
_entity.pdbx_description
1 polymer ?
#
loop_
_entity_poly.entity_id
_entity_poly.type
_entity_poly.pdbx_seq_one_letter_code
_entity_poly.pdbx_strand_id
1 'polypeptide(L)'
;MSVTYMGCGRNITYNEDLEVAFFDVNKIPKLAYDHTNIIKYAKERLIAKMTYTNSAFAFLDRRFTLTQLQTVYEIVFGREFDKRNFRKKFLSLNLIHETNKLWRDGAHRPAKLYEFNSSKLENLDRSLD
;
A
#
# COMPACT_ATOMS: atom_id res chain seq x y z
N MET A 1 -12.72 21.40 18.57
CA MET A 1 -12.86 20.82 17.22
C MET A 1 -11.46 20.69 16.65
N SER A 2 -11.02 19.47 16.32
CA SER A 2 -9.73 19.21 15.67
C SER A 2 -9.94 18.86 14.20
N VAL A 3 -8.98 19.19 13.35
CA VAL A 3 -8.92 18.74 11.96
C VAL A 3 -7.74 17.78 11.84
N THR A 4 -8.00 16.55 11.42
CA THR A 4 -6.99 15.50 11.30
C THR A 4 -6.67 15.21 9.84
N TYR A 5 -5.39 15.06 9.53
CA TYR A 5 -4.88 14.65 8.22
C TYR A 5 -4.17 13.30 8.32
N MET A 6 -4.22 12.53 7.24
CA MET A 6 -3.45 11.29 7.08
C MET A 6 -2.56 11.41 5.84
N GLY A 7 -1.27 11.12 6.03
CA GLY A 7 -0.29 10.98 4.95
C GLY A 7 0.16 9.52 4.85
N CYS A 8 0.48 9.08 3.64
CA CYS A 8 1.08 7.78 3.37
C CYS A 8 2.26 7.99 2.43
N GLY A 9 3.37 7.33 2.70
CA GLY A 9 4.58 7.47 1.90
C GLY A 9 5.62 6.44 2.29
N ARG A 10 6.67 6.35 1.47
CA ARG A 10 7.84 5.52 1.73
C ARG A 10 8.99 6.37 2.22
N ASN A 11 9.90 5.73 2.96
CA ASN A 11 11.12 6.37 3.46
C ASN A 11 10.80 7.69 4.18
N ILE A 12 9.72 7.69 4.96
CA ILE A 12 9.34 8.85 5.76
C ILE A 12 10.44 9.05 6.79
N THR A 13 11.07 10.22 6.72
CA THR A 13 12.05 10.69 7.69
C THR A 13 11.37 11.70 8.61
N TYR A 14 11.89 11.81 9.81
CA TYR A 14 11.48 12.82 10.78
C TYR A 14 12.69 13.65 11.19
N ASN A 15 12.44 14.84 11.74
CA ASN A 15 13.49 15.64 12.31
C ASN A 15 13.96 14.99 13.62
N GLU A 16 15.24 14.62 13.71
CA GLU A 16 15.85 13.96 14.87
C GLU A 16 15.79 14.82 16.15
N ASP A 17 15.63 16.14 16.01
CA ASP A 17 15.43 17.05 17.14
C ASP A 17 14.04 16.91 17.80
N LEU A 18 13.11 16.18 17.18
CA LEU A 18 11.78 15.92 17.72
C LEU A 18 11.74 14.58 18.43
N GLU A 19 11.04 14.53 19.58
CA GLU A 19 10.78 13.28 20.30
C GLU A 19 9.67 12.49 19.59
N VAL A 20 10.04 11.81 18.50
CA VAL A 20 9.13 11.00 17.69
C VAL A 20 9.71 9.63 17.42
N ALA A 21 8.82 8.65 17.25
CA ALA A 21 9.20 7.28 16.94
C ALA A 21 8.17 6.65 16.00
N PHE A 22 8.64 5.68 15.20
CA PHE A 22 7.75 4.83 14.42
C PHE A 22 7.23 3.68 15.29
N PHE A 23 5.91 3.46 15.22
CA PHE A 23 5.25 2.34 15.88
C PHE A 23 4.55 1.47 14.83
N ASP A 24 4.56 0.15 15.06
CA ASP A 24 3.66 -0.76 14.33
C ASP A 24 2.22 -0.34 14.63
N VAL A 25 1.41 -0.15 13.59
CA VAL A 25 0.01 0.27 13.69
C VAL A 25 -0.85 -0.70 14.52
N ASN A 26 -0.43 -1.96 14.65
CA ASN A 26 -1.10 -2.96 15.47
C ASN A 26 -0.55 -3.03 16.91
N LYS A 27 0.52 -2.28 17.24
CA LYS A 27 1.18 -2.23 18.56
C LYS A 27 1.46 -0.79 19.00
N ILE A 28 0.44 0.06 18.90
CA ILE A 28 0.53 1.47 19.28
C ILE A 28 0.46 1.60 20.81
N PRO A 29 1.29 2.46 21.44
CA PRO A 29 1.19 2.73 22.87
C PRO A 29 -0.12 3.44 23.23
N LYS A 30 -0.38 3.63 24.53
CA LYS A 30 -1.51 4.45 24.97
C LYS A 30 -1.33 5.89 24.47
N LEU A 31 -2.30 6.36 23.69
CA LEU A 31 -2.30 7.72 23.15
C LEU A 31 -3.19 8.65 23.96
N ALA A 32 -2.95 9.95 23.81
CA ALA A 32 -3.78 10.99 24.42
C ALA A 32 -5.16 11.07 23.74
N TYR A 33 -6.15 11.54 24.51
CA TYR A 33 -7.52 11.84 24.04
C TYR A 33 -8.14 10.68 23.23
N ASP A 34 -8.62 10.97 22.03
CA ASP A 34 -9.29 10.07 21.10
C ASP A 34 -8.37 9.63 19.95
N HIS A 35 -7.05 9.83 20.06
CA HIS A 35 -6.10 9.56 18.97
C HIS A 35 -6.10 8.08 18.53
N THR A 36 -6.39 7.15 19.44
CA THR A 36 -6.57 5.73 19.08
C THR A 36 -7.72 5.54 18.09
N ASN A 37 -8.85 6.24 18.28
CA ASN A 37 -9.98 6.19 17.37
C ASN A 37 -9.66 6.84 16.04
N ILE A 38 -8.91 7.95 16.06
CA ILE A 38 -8.43 8.63 14.86
C ILE A 38 -7.58 7.69 14.00
N ILE A 39 -6.63 6.97 14.60
CA ILE A 39 -5.76 6.05 13.85
C ILE A 39 -6.55 4.85 13.32
N LYS A 40 -7.49 4.30 14.11
CA LYS A 40 -8.37 3.22 13.65
C LYS A 40 -9.17 3.66 12.42
N TYR A 41 -9.78 4.85 12.48
CA TYR A 41 -10.53 5.43 11.37
C TYR A 41 -9.63 5.71 10.16
N ALA A 42 -8.40 6.19 10.37
CA ALA A 42 -7.43 6.41 9.30
C ALA A 42 -7.09 5.10 8.57
N LYS A 43 -6.90 3.99 9.31
CA LYS A 43 -6.69 2.65 8.72
C LYS A 43 -7.89 2.20 7.91
N GLU A 44 -9.10 2.32 8.45
CA GLU A 44 -10.35 1.98 7.72
C GLU A 44 -10.50 2.82 6.45
N ARG A 45 -10.18 4.13 6.54
CA ARG A 45 -10.22 5.04 5.40
C ARG A 45 -9.19 4.70 4.34
N LEU A 46 -7.99 4.28 4.73
CA LEU A 46 -6.94 3.81 3.82
C LEU A 46 -7.38 2.54 3.10
N ILE A 47 -7.88 1.54 3.83
CA ILE A 47 -8.40 0.30 3.25
C ILE A 47 -9.49 0.61 2.22
N ALA A 48 -10.50 1.40 2.61
CA ALA A 48 -11.57 1.81 1.70
C ALA A 48 -11.01 2.55 0.48
N LYS A 49 -10.07 3.49 0.66
CA LYS A 49 -9.46 4.22 -0.46
C LYS A 49 -8.76 3.27 -1.44
N MET A 50 -8.08 2.24 -0.93
CA MET A 50 -7.39 1.26 -1.76
C MET A 50 -8.32 0.29 -2.49
N THR A 51 -9.60 0.16 -2.13
CA THR A 51 -10.53 -0.71 -2.89
C THR A 51 -10.99 -0.09 -4.20
N TYR A 52 -11.04 1.25 -4.26
CA TYR A 52 -11.55 1.99 -5.41
C TYR A 52 -10.53 2.96 -6.03
N THR A 53 -9.25 2.91 -5.64
CA THR A 53 -8.19 3.72 -6.28
C THR A 53 -6.92 2.93 -6.55
N ASN A 54 -6.07 3.45 -7.43
CA ASN A 54 -4.73 2.92 -7.68
C ASN A 54 -3.68 3.30 -6.60
N SER A 55 -4.09 3.82 -5.44
CA SER A 55 -3.21 4.42 -4.39
C SER A 55 -2.07 3.53 -3.88
N ALA A 56 -2.10 2.23 -4.14
CA ALA A 56 -1.02 1.31 -3.84
C ALA A 56 0.35 1.73 -4.41
N PHE A 57 0.39 2.54 -5.49
CA PHE A 57 1.64 3.07 -6.04
C PHE A 57 2.46 3.88 -5.01
N ALA A 58 1.80 4.48 -4.01
CA ALA A 58 2.47 5.27 -2.97
C ALA A 58 3.37 4.41 -2.06
N PHE A 59 3.10 3.10 -1.96
CA PHE A 59 3.82 2.15 -1.11
C PHE A 59 4.85 1.30 -1.86
N LEU A 60 5.02 1.52 -3.17
CA LEU A 60 5.89 0.71 -4.02
C LEU A 60 6.94 1.56 -4.72
N ASP A 61 8.05 0.91 -5.09
CA ASP A 61 8.96 1.47 -6.07
C ASP A 61 8.28 1.65 -7.42
N ARG A 62 8.87 2.48 -8.30
CA ARG A 62 8.35 2.68 -9.65
C ARG A 62 8.15 1.36 -10.38
N ARG A 63 9.09 0.42 -10.18
CA ARG A 63 9.05 -0.95 -10.69
C ARG A 63 8.94 -1.92 -9.53
N PHE A 64 7.97 -2.81 -9.59
CA PHE A 64 7.71 -3.76 -8.53
C PHE A 64 7.31 -5.11 -9.11
N THR A 65 7.42 -6.16 -8.30
CA THR A 65 6.88 -7.48 -8.63
C THR A 65 5.42 -7.56 -8.19
N LEU A 66 4.63 -8.44 -8.83
CA LEU A 66 3.26 -8.73 -8.38
C LEU A 66 3.20 -9.26 -6.95
N THR A 67 4.28 -9.88 -6.47
CA THR A 67 4.38 -10.33 -5.07
C THR A 67 4.52 -9.16 -4.11
N GLN A 68 5.37 -8.17 -4.41
CA GLN A 68 5.47 -6.95 -3.59
C GLN A 68 4.14 -6.19 -3.56
N LEU A 69 3.46 -6.08 -4.70
CA LEU A 69 2.12 -5.48 -4.75
C LEU A 69 1.13 -6.24 -3.86
N GLN A 70 1.10 -7.56 -3.94
CA GLN A 70 0.25 -8.39 -3.09
C GLN A 70 0.54 -8.17 -1.60
N THR A 71 1.82 -8.18 -1.20
CA THR A 71 2.24 -7.96 0.19
C THR A 71 1.76 -6.61 0.73
N VAL A 72 1.79 -5.54 -0.06
CA VAL A 72 1.25 -4.23 0.35
C VAL A 72 -0.25 -4.33 0.66
N TYR A 73 -1.03 -4.98 -0.21
CA TYR A 73 -2.47 -5.16 0.03
C TYR A 73 -2.74 -6.04 1.26
N GLU A 74 -1.99 -7.12 1.44
CA GLU A 74 -2.16 -8.02 2.59
C GLU A 74 -1.86 -7.31 3.91
N ILE A 75 -0.80 -6.51 3.97
CA ILE A 75 -0.43 -5.73 5.16
C ILE A 75 -1.50 -4.68 5.48
N VAL A 76 -1.98 -3.94 4.48
CA VAL A 76 -2.99 -2.89 4.70
C VAL A 76 -4.33 -3.49 5.10
N PHE A 77 -4.79 -4.54 4.43
CA PHE A 77 -6.08 -5.18 4.71
C PHE A 77 -6.04 -6.11 5.94
N GLY A 78 -4.86 -6.54 6.37
CA GLY A 78 -4.69 -7.48 7.48
C GLY A 78 -5.21 -8.89 7.17
N ARG A 79 -5.20 -9.30 5.90
CA ARG A 79 -5.62 -10.64 5.44
C ARG A 79 -4.80 -11.09 4.25
N GLU A 80 -4.63 -12.40 4.10
CA GLU A 80 -3.97 -12.98 2.93
C GLU A 80 -4.88 -12.96 1.70
N PHE A 81 -4.29 -12.82 0.52
CA PHE A 81 -4.98 -12.92 -0.76
C PHE A 81 -4.50 -14.15 -1.53
N ASP A 82 -5.41 -14.81 -2.25
CA ASP A 82 -5.00 -15.87 -3.17
C ASP A 82 -4.16 -15.28 -4.31
N LYS A 83 -2.94 -15.80 -4.46
CA LYS A 83 -1.95 -15.32 -5.42
C LYS A 83 -2.45 -15.37 -6.87
N ARG A 84 -3.22 -16.39 -7.25
CA ARG A 84 -3.70 -16.56 -8.64
C ARG A 84 -4.81 -15.56 -8.95
N ASN A 85 -5.76 -15.42 -8.04
CA ASN A 85 -6.88 -14.49 -8.15
C ASN A 85 -6.41 -13.05 -8.11
N PHE A 86 -5.48 -12.70 -7.21
CA PHE A 86 -4.90 -11.37 -7.11
C PHE A 86 -4.24 -10.95 -8.43
N ARG A 87 -3.37 -11.80 -8.98
CA ARG A 87 -2.70 -11.54 -10.27
C ARG A 87 -3.69 -11.38 -11.41
N LYS A 88 -4.67 -12.29 -11.51
CA LYS A 88 -5.71 -12.21 -12.54
C LYS A 88 -6.50 -10.90 -12.45
N LYS A 89 -6.87 -10.48 -11.23
CA LYS A 89 -7.64 -9.25 -10.99
C LYS A 89 -6.89 -8.01 -11.44
N PHE A 90 -5.66 -7.80 -10.98
CA PHE A 90 -4.86 -6.62 -11.33
C PHE A 90 -4.53 -6.52 -12.83
N LEU A 91 -4.26 -7.64 -13.48
CA LEU A 91 -4.05 -7.66 -14.93
C LEU A 91 -5.35 -7.37 -15.69
N SER A 92 -6.50 -7.89 -15.21
CA SER A 92 -7.80 -7.64 -15.84
C SER A 92 -8.32 -6.21 -15.67
N LEU A 93 -7.90 -5.52 -14.61
CA LEU A 93 -8.25 -4.12 -14.36
C LEU A 93 -7.39 -3.13 -15.15
N ASN A 94 -6.39 -3.60 -15.90
CA ASN A 94 -5.48 -2.77 -16.69
C ASN A 94 -4.86 -1.61 -15.89
N LEU A 95 -4.50 -1.85 -14.62
CA LEU A 95 -3.88 -0.85 -13.75
C LEU A 95 -2.36 -0.83 -13.84
N ILE A 96 -1.80 -1.96 -14.27
CA ILE A 96 -0.37 -2.19 -14.37
C ILE A 96 -0.06 -2.80 -15.73
N HIS A 97 1.14 -2.55 -16.24
CA HIS A 97 1.67 -3.22 -17.41
C HIS A 97 2.94 -3.98 -17.05
N GLU A 98 3.17 -5.09 -17.73
CA GLU A 98 4.43 -5.83 -17.64
C GLU A 98 5.53 -5.03 -18.34
N THR A 99 6.71 -4.96 -17.72
CA THR A 99 7.91 -4.38 -18.33
C THR A 99 8.79 -5.47 -18.94
N ASN A 100 9.75 -5.07 -19.77
CA ASN A 100 10.78 -5.98 -20.30
C ASN A 100 11.88 -6.33 -19.29
N LYS A 101 11.70 -5.98 -18.01
CA LYS A 101 12.71 -6.17 -16.95
C LYS A 101 12.31 -7.30 -16.03
N LEU A 102 13.34 -7.98 -15.54
CA LEU A 102 13.23 -9.03 -14.53
C LEU A 102 13.91 -8.57 -13.26
N TRP A 103 13.29 -8.87 -12.13
CA TRP A 103 13.89 -8.73 -10.81
C TRP A 103 14.41 -10.08 -10.35
N ARG A 104 15.65 -10.10 -9.86
CA ARG A 104 16.29 -11.31 -9.34
C ARG A 104 16.73 -11.04 -7.91
N ASP A 105 16.27 -11.90 -7.03
CA ASP A 105 16.73 -11.94 -5.65
C ASP A 105 17.13 -13.38 -5.34
N GLY A 106 18.40 -13.55 -4.96
CA GLY A 106 19.03 -14.84 -4.77
C GLY A 106 18.98 -15.79 -5.99
N ALA A 107 18.93 -17.09 -5.70
CA ALA A 107 19.00 -18.17 -6.69
C ALA A 107 17.64 -18.53 -7.34
N HIS A 108 16.55 -17.88 -6.94
CA HIS A 108 15.22 -18.20 -7.44
C HIS A 108 14.96 -17.70 -8.86
N ARG A 109 13.87 -18.21 -9.47
CA ARG A 109 13.42 -17.79 -10.79
C ARG A 109 13.18 -16.27 -10.80
N PRO A 110 13.72 -15.53 -11.79
CA PRO A 110 13.49 -14.09 -11.87
C PRO A 110 12.00 -13.76 -11.97
N ALA A 111 11.57 -12.76 -11.22
CA ALA A 111 10.21 -12.24 -11.24
C ALA A 111 10.08 -11.16 -12.31
N LYS A 112 8.94 -11.12 -13.01
CA LYS A 112 8.63 -10.04 -13.93
C LYS A 112 8.37 -8.74 -13.16
N LEU A 113 8.90 -7.63 -13.67
CA LEU A 113 8.64 -6.30 -13.13
C LEU A 113 7.46 -5.66 -13.84
N TYR A 114 6.65 -4.96 -13.06
CA TYR A 114 5.47 -4.22 -13.49
C TYR A 114 5.62 -2.75 -13.09
N GLU A 115 4.95 -1.86 -13.82
CA GLU A 115 4.77 -0.45 -13.44
C GLU A 115 3.26 -0.13 -13.46
N PHE A 116 2.82 0.79 -12.61
CA PHE A 116 1.47 1.36 -12.74
C PHE A 116 1.37 2.17 -14.03
N ASN A 117 0.20 2.13 -14.67
CA ASN A 117 -0.06 2.93 -15.88
C ASN A 117 -0.09 4.44 -15.58
N SER A 118 -0.43 4.81 -14.34
CA SER A 118 -0.44 6.19 -13.87
C SER A 118 0.12 6.27 -12.45
N SER A 119 0.93 7.30 -12.20
CA SER A 119 1.40 7.68 -10.87
C SER A 119 0.54 8.77 -10.23
N LYS A 120 -0.64 9.05 -10.81
CA LYS A 120 -1.64 9.94 -10.23
C LYS A 120 -2.72 9.12 -9.56
N LEU A 121 -3.33 9.68 -8.53
CA LEU A 121 -4.45 9.05 -7.85
C LEU A 121 -5.66 9.03 -8.77
N GLU A 122 -6.07 7.82 -9.16
CA GLU A 122 -7.19 7.59 -10.07
C GLU A 122 -8.20 6.65 -9.40
N ASN A 123 -9.48 6.86 -9.70
CA ASN A 123 -10.53 5.95 -9.28
C ASN A 123 -10.57 4.73 -10.22
N LEU A 124 -10.91 3.58 -9.67
CA LEU A 124 -11.09 2.34 -10.41
C LEU A 124 -12.53 2.24 -10.89
N ASP A 125 -12.73 1.93 -12.17
CA ASP A 125 -14.07 1.69 -12.73
C ASP A 125 -14.75 0.43 -12.13
N ARG A 126 -13.96 -0.45 -11.51
CA ARG A 126 -14.42 -1.67 -10.82
C ARG A 126 -13.68 -1.82 -9.50
N SER A 127 -14.43 -2.13 -8.43
CA SER A 127 -13.84 -2.34 -7.11
C SER A 127 -12.89 -3.54 -7.08
N LEU A 128 -11.86 -3.45 -6.23
CA LEU A 128 -10.95 -4.54 -5.91
C LEU A 128 -11.56 -5.60 -4.97
N ASP A 129 -12.79 -5.41 -4.54
CA ASP A 129 -13.58 -6.37 -3.74
C ASP A 129 -14.24 -7.45 -4.61
#